data_AF-A0A349A6R6-F1
#
_entry.id   AF-A0A349A6R6-F1
#
_cell.length_a   1.000
_cell.length_b   1.000
_cell.length_c   1.000
_cell.angle_alpha   90.00
_cell.angle_beta   90.00
_cell.angle_gamma   90.00
#
_symmetry.space_group_name_H-M   'P 1'
#
loop_
_entity.id
_entity.type
_entity.pdbx_description
1 polymer ?
#
loop_
_entity_poly.entity_id
_entity_poly.type
_entity_poly.pdbx_seq_one_letter_code
_entity_poly.pdbx_strand_id
1 'polypeptide(L)'
;MDKTERDSNGQPMVDFHWEAPSLEGEGTLTFEDGSKYKGSFKAGRFDGYGTFTWPDGSRYEGQLREGLPHDLGTLQRADKHTYSGEWKQGIADGEGAETLPDGGRYSGQWKNGLRNGYGEMNFAEGKKYNGEWQDDMQHGTGELFLTDGSKYEGTWVENNMSGAGVLVFWDGKRYRGVWENEKFNGHFEV
;
A
#
# COMPACT_ATOMS: atom_id res chain seq x y z
N MET A 1 8.67 1.04 -43.98
CA MET A 1 7.54 0.85 -43.04
C MET A 1 8.19 0.46 -41.73
N ASP A 2 8.21 1.41 -40.81
CA ASP A 2 8.87 1.27 -39.52
C ASP A 2 8.15 0.18 -38.73
N LYS A 3 8.85 -0.92 -38.43
CA LYS A 3 8.30 -1.97 -37.58
C LYS A 3 8.52 -1.49 -36.15
N THR A 4 7.54 -0.79 -35.60
CA THR A 4 7.52 -0.51 -34.16
C THR A 4 7.44 -1.86 -33.45
N GLU A 5 8.57 -2.34 -32.93
CA GLU A 5 8.61 -3.54 -32.11
C GLU A 5 7.84 -3.24 -30.82
N ARG A 6 6.98 -4.17 -30.43
CA ARG A 6 6.10 -4.05 -29.26
C ARG A 6 6.49 -5.08 -28.21
N ASP A 7 6.41 -4.70 -26.95
CA ASP A 7 6.64 -5.65 -25.86
C ASP A 7 5.51 -6.71 -25.79
N SER A 8 5.64 -7.65 -24.86
CA SER A 8 4.62 -8.69 -24.64
C SER A 8 3.29 -8.17 -24.09
N ASN A 9 3.19 -6.86 -23.79
CA ASN A 9 2.00 -6.13 -23.41
C ASN A 9 1.47 -5.22 -24.54
N GLY A 10 2.12 -5.21 -25.72
CA GLY A 10 1.71 -4.42 -26.88
C GLY A 10 2.20 -2.97 -26.90
N GLN A 11 3.05 -2.55 -25.95
CA GLN A 11 3.58 -1.19 -25.88
C GLN A 11 4.72 -0.98 -26.90
N PRO A 12 4.71 0.14 -27.66
CA PRO A 12 5.78 0.48 -28.61
C PRO A 12 7.12 0.71 -27.91
N MET A 13 8.21 0.21 -28.49
CA MET A 13 9.54 0.30 -27.91
C MET A 13 10.54 1.02 -28.83
N VAL A 14 11.55 1.71 -28.24
CA VAL A 14 12.51 2.57 -28.99
C VAL A 14 13.95 2.09 -28.98
N ASP A 15 14.38 1.34 -27.95
CA ASP A 15 15.77 0.86 -27.86
C ASP A 15 15.89 -0.38 -26.97
N PHE A 16 16.83 -1.26 -27.34
CA PHE A 16 17.03 -2.57 -26.74
C PHE A 16 18.52 -2.87 -26.55
N HIS A 17 18.89 -3.31 -25.35
CA HIS A 17 20.17 -3.96 -25.14
C HIS A 17 19.95 -5.34 -24.51
N TRP A 18 20.32 -6.37 -25.25
CA TRP A 18 20.22 -7.76 -24.84
C TRP A 18 21.61 -8.30 -24.54
N GLU A 19 21.79 -8.93 -23.38
CA GLU A 19 22.99 -9.73 -23.11
C GLU A 19 22.88 -11.15 -23.71
N ALA A 20 21.70 -11.56 -24.19
CA ALA A 20 21.43 -12.88 -24.76
C ALA A 20 20.54 -12.81 -26.02
N PRO A 21 20.66 -13.77 -26.95
CA PRO A 21 19.93 -13.76 -28.24
C PRO A 21 18.43 -14.10 -28.14
N SER A 22 17.85 -14.17 -26.95
CA SER A 22 16.45 -14.53 -26.70
C SER A 22 15.84 -13.66 -25.61
N LEU A 23 14.51 -13.52 -25.61
CA LEU A 23 13.71 -12.89 -24.54
C LEU A 23 13.71 -13.73 -23.23
N GLU A 24 14.90 -14.12 -22.80
CA GLU A 24 15.19 -14.94 -21.64
C GLU A 24 16.47 -14.41 -20.98
N GLY A 25 16.47 -14.32 -19.66
CA GLY A 25 17.61 -13.80 -18.89
C GLY A 25 17.49 -12.31 -18.59
N GLU A 26 18.60 -11.64 -18.31
CA GLU A 26 18.62 -10.23 -17.94
C GLU A 26 18.65 -9.33 -19.18
N GLY A 27 17.94 -8.19 -19.11
CA GLY A 27 17.93 -7.23 -20.20
C GLY A 27 17.50 -5.83 -19.76
N THR A 28 17.66 -4.86 -20.66
CA THR A 28 17.13 -3.50 -20.49
C THR A 28 16.30 -3.12 -21.71
N LEU A 29 15.08 -2.64 -21.48
CA LEU A 29 14.18 -2.09 -22.49
C LEU A 29 13.94 -0.61 -22.23
N THR A 30 13.94 0.19 -23.29
CA THR A 30 13.47 1.58 -23.27
C THR A 30 12.25 1.71 -24.19
N PHE A 31 11.18 2.31 -23.67
CA PHE A 31 9.90 2.48 -24.38
C PHE A 31 9.80 3.86 -25.03
N GLU A 32 8.88 4.03 -26.00
CA GLU A 32 8.66 5.32 -26.71
C GLU A 32 8.35 6.49 -25.78
N ASP A 33 7.63 6.22 -24.69
CA ASP A 33 7.30 7.24 -23.69
C ASP A 33 8.50 7.64 -22.82
N GLY A 34 9.65 6.98 -22.96
CA GLY A 34 10.86 7.20 -22.17
C GLY A 34 10.93 6.37 -20.87
N SER A 35 9.92 5.55 -20.59
CA SER A 35 10.00 4.58 -19.50
C SER A 35 11.06 3.52 -19.79
N LYS A 36 11.56 2.87 -18.74
CA LYS A 36 12.61 1.87 -18.83
C LYS A 36 12.33 0.70 -17.92
N TYR A 37 12.64 -0.50 -18.41
CA TYR A 37 12.70 -1.72 -17.62
C TYR A 37 14.12 -2.25 -17.60
N LYS A 38 14.58 -2.69 -16.44
CA LYS A 38 15.80 -3.48 -16.29
C LYS A 38 15.53 -4.66 -15.37
N GLY A 39 15.76 -5.87 -15.85
CA GLY A 39 15.60 -7.07 -15.03
C GLY A 39 15.45 -8.34 -15.84
N SER A 40 14.93 -9.36 -15.17
CA SER A 40 14.78 -10.71 -15.72
C SER A 40 13.60 -10.82 -16.71
N PHE A 41 13.78 -11.68 -17.70
CA PHE A 41 12.80 -12.03 -18.73
C PHE A 41 12.60 -13.54 -18.81
N LYS A 42 11.37 -13.95 -19.10
CA LYS A 42 11.01 -15.32 -19.43
C LYS A 42 9.94 -15.34 -20.51
N ALA A 43 10.19 -16.04 -21.61
CA ALA A 43 9.27 -16.18 -22.73
C ALA A 43 8.69 -14.83 -23.22
N GLY A 44 9.51 -13.77 -23.28
CA GLY A 44 9.03 -12.45 -23.73
C GLY A 44 8.41 -11.56 -22.66
N ARG A 45 8.20 -12.06 -21.44
CA ARG A 45 7.58 -11.29 -20.35
C ARG A 45 8.58 -10.93 -19.27
N PHE A 46 8.30 -9.84 -18.56
CA PHE A 46 9.01 -9.49 -17.33
C PHE A 46 8.66 -10.54 -16.27
N ASP A 47 9.66 -11.29 -15.84
CA ASP A 47 9.46 -12.44 -14.96
C ASP A 47 10.73 -12.67 -14.14
N GLY A 48 10.60 -12.65 -12.81
CA GLY A 48 11.72 -12.54 -11.89
C GLY A 48 11.87 -11.12 -11.33
N TYR A 49 13.06 -10.75 -10.88
CA TYR A 49 13.29 -9.45 -10.28
C TYR A 49 13.54 -8.39 -11.35
N GLY A 50 12.98 -7.19 -11.16
CA GLY A 50 13.21 -6.09 -12.08
C GLY A 50 12.92 -4.72 -11.49
N THR A 51 13.42 -3.71 -12.18
CA THR A 51 13.17 -2.29 -11.92
C THR A 51 12.49 -1.67 -13.13
N PHE A 52 11.36 -1.00 -12.89
CA PHE A 52 10.72 -0.08 -13.82
C PHE A 52 10.94 1.36 -13.38
N THR A 53 11.25 2.25 -14.30
CA THR A 53 11.30 3.70 -14.08
C THR A 53 10.47 4.42 -15.13
N TRP A 54 9.69 5.40 -14.71
CA TRP A 54 8.85 6.22 -15.59
C TRP A 54 9.37 7.66 -15.68
N PRO A 55 9.08 8.39 -16.78
CA PRO A 55 9.53 9.78 -16.97
C PRO A 55 9.03 10.77 -15.91
N ASP A 56 7.89 10.47 -15.26
CA ASP A 56 7.35 11.27 -14.17
C ASP A 56 8.19 11.16 -12.87
N GLY A 57 9.18 10.26 -12.84
CA GLY A 57 10.01 9.96 -11.68
C GLY A 57 9.50 8.81 -10.83
N SER A 58 8.35 8.21 -11.18
CA SER A 58 7.86 7.00 -10.54
C SER A 58 8.82 5.84 -10.79
N ARG A 59 8.86 4.89 -9.84
CA ARG A 59 9.73 3.70 -9.90
C ARG A 59 9.08 2.52 -9.21
N TYR A 60 9.19 1.35 -9.83
CA TYR A 60 8.88 0.06 -9.21
C TYR A 60 10.14 -0.77 -9.16
N GLU A 61 10.35 -1.48 -8.06
CA GLU A 61 11.40 -2.46 -7.91
C GLU A 61 10.88 -3.66 -7.12
N GLY A 62 10.97 -4.85 -7.70
CA GLY A 62 10.47 -6.04 -7.05
C GLY A 62 10.35 -7.24 -7.98
N GLN A 63 9.70 -8.28 -7.46
CA GLN A 63 9.40 -9.48 -8.21
C GLN A 63 8.25 -9.24 -9.19
N LEU A 64 8.34 -9.87 -10.34
CA LEU A 64 7.39 -9.81 -11.44
C LEU A 64 7.06 -11.23 -11.89
N ARG A 65 5.82 -11.46 -12.29
CA ARG A 65 5.37 -12.70 -12.91
C ARG A 65 4.46 -12.38 -14.06
N GLU A 66 4.80 -12.88 -15.25
CA GLU A 66 4.07 -12.60 -16.50
C GLU A 66 3.83 -11.09 -16.76
N GLY A 67 4.77 -10.23 -16.36
CA GLY A 67 4.69 -8.78 -16.57
C GLY A 67 4.05 -7.99 -15.43
N LEU A 68 3.51 -8.65 -14.40
CA LEU A 68 2.81 -7.99 -13.29
C LEU A 68 3.59 -8.09 -11.98
N PRO A 69 3.55 -7.06 -11.11
CA PRO A 69 4.06 -7.16 -9.74
C PRO A 69 3.53 -8.40 -9.02
N HIS A 70 4.44 -9.13 -8.39
CA HIS A 70 4.16 -10.37 -7.67
C HIS A 70 5.10 -10.49 -6.47
N ASP A 71 4.78 -11.33 -5.49
CA ASP A 71 5.60 -11.56 -4.29
C ASP A 71 6.00 -10.21 -3.65
N LEU A 72 7.29 -9.94 -3.41
CA LEU A 72 7.72 -8.69 -2.78
C LEU A 72 8.11 -7.62 -3.79
N GLY A 73 7.68 -6.38 -3.55
CA GLY A 73 8.04 -5.24 -4.37
C GLY A 73 7.73 -3.89 -3.73
N THR A 74 8.36 -2.84 -4.27
CA THR A 74 8.28 -1.47 -3.78
C THR A 74 7.93 -0.54 -4.94
N LEU A 75 6.81 0.17 -4.83
CA LEU A 75 6.39 1.23 -5.74
C LEU A 75 6.64 2.60 -5.08
N GLN A 76 7.31 3.50 -5.78
CA GLN A 76 7.44 4.91 -5.42
C GLN A 76 6.84 5.73 -6.55
N ARG A 77 5.90 6.60 -6.23
CA ARG A 77 5.25 7.49 -7.20
C ARG A 77 5.85 8.89 -7.10
N ALA A 78 5.72 9.65 -8.19
CA ALA A 78 6.20 11.03 -8.27
C ALA A 78 5.61 11.97 -7.19
N ASP A 79 4.39 11.69 -6.73
CA ASP A 79 3.69 12.42 -5.66
C ASP A 79 4.14 12.04 -4.24
N LYS A 80 5.23 11.27 -4.12
CA LYS A 80 5.78 10.72 -2.86
C LYS A 80 4.93 9.63 -2.22
N HIS A 81 3.84 9.20 -2.85
CA HIS A 81 3.13 7.99 -2.43
C HIS A 81 4.06 6.79 -2.63
N THR A 82 4.21 5.97 -1.59
CA THR A 82 5.02 4.75 -1.67
C THR A 82 4.27 3.57 -1.11
N TYR A 83 4.40 2.41 -1.75
CA TYR A 83 3.98 1.12 -1.19
C TYR A 83 5.17 0.15 -1.22
N SER A 84 5.36 -0.60 -0.14
CA SER A 84 6.36 -1.64 0.00
C SER A 84 5.72 -2.85 0.64
N GLY A 85 5.65 -3.98 -0.06
CA GLY A 85 5.00 -5.16 0.50
C GLY A 85 4.79 -6.27 -0.49
N GLU A 86 3.83 -7.12 -0.15
CA GLU A 86 3.39 -8.23 -0.96
C GLU A 86 2.46 -7.77 -2.09
N TRP A 87 2.63 -8.39 -3.26
CA TRP A 87 1.89 -8.15 -4.48
C TRP A 87 1.39 -9.48 -5.04
N LYS A 88 0.21 -9.46 -5.62
CA LYS A 88 -0.37 -10.61 -6.31
C LYS A 88 -1.09 -10.13 -7.55
N GLN A 89 -0.63 -10.53 -8.73
CA GLN A 89 -1.24 -10.12 -10.01
C GLN A 89 -1.34 -8.58 -10.16
N GLY A 90 -0.31 -7.86 -9.73
CA GLY A 90 -0.24 -6.40 -9.87
C GLY A 90 -0.99 -5.60 -8.82
N ILE A 91 -1.63 -6.23 -7.83
CA ILE A 91 -2.32 -5.56 -6.73
C ILE A 91 -1.69 -5.91 -5.38
N ALA A 92 -1.71 -4.97 -4.44
CA ALA A 92 -1.25 -5.20 -3.07
C ALA A 92 -2.12 -6.27 -2.37
N ASP A 93 -1.50 -7.32 -1.86
CA ASP A 93 -2.19 -8.47 -1.25
C ASP A 93 -1.21 -9.20 -0.31
N GLY A 94 -1.53 -9.29 0.99
CA GLY A 94 -0.61 -9.77 2.02
C GLY A 94 -0.17 -8.66 2.97
N GLU A 95 1.06 -8.72 3.48
CA GLU A 95 1.62 -7.68 4.36
C GLU A 95 2.27 -6.56 3.55
N GLY A 96 2.06 -5.31 3.96
CA GLY A 96 2.63 -4.16 3.28
C GLY A 96 2.57 -2.86 4.07
N ALA A 97 3.49 -1.95 3.73
CA ALA A 97 3.58 -0.61 4.28
C ALA A 97 3.38 0.44 3.20
N GLU A 98 2.56 1.44 3.50
CA GLU A 98 2.26 2.58 2.64
C GLU A 98 2.71 3.88 3.31
N THR A 99 3.28 4.80 2.54
CA THR A 99 3.42 6.20 2.93
C THR A 99 2.61 7.06 1.98
N LEU A 100 1.70 7.86 2.54
CA LEU A 100 0.84 8.78 1.82
C LEU A 100 1.58 10.08 1.49
N PRO A 101 1.14 10.82 0.46
CA PRO A 101 1.74 12.12 0.10
C PRO A 101 1.76 13.16 1.23
N ASP A 102 0.80 13.10 2.16
CA ASP A 102 0.71 13.98 3.33
C ASP A 102 1.66 13.56 4.48
N GLY A 103 2.35 12.42 4.34
CA GLY A 103 3.25 11.86 5.34
C GLY A 103 2.61 10.82 6.26
N GLY A 104 1.31 10.55 6.12
CA GLY A 104 0.63 9.45 6.80
C GLY A 104 1.25 8.10 6.42
N ARG A 105 1.24 7.13 7.35
CA ARG A 105 1.88 5.83 7.16
C ARG A 105 0.99 4.71 7.64
N TYR A 106 0.71 3.76 6.76
CA TYR A 106 0.05 2.51 7.11
C TYR A 106 1.06 1.36 7.10
N SER A 107 0.93 0.40 8.00
CA SER A 107 1.63 -0.87 7.97
C SER A 107 0.71 -1.97 8.45
N GLY A 108 0.51 -3.00 7.65
CA GLY A 108 -0.30 -4.14 8.02
C GLY A 108 -0.82 -4.89 6.81
N GLN A 109 -1.98 -5.50 7.00
CA GLN A 109 -2.55 -6.44 6.04
C GLN A 109 -3.30 -5.73 4.91
N TRP A 110 -3.21 -6.32 3.72
CA TRP A 110 -3.81 -5.89 2.47
C TRP A 110 -4.54 -7.07 1.82
N LYS A 111 -5.66 -6.76 1.17
CA LYS A 111 -6.41 -7.73 0.38
C LYS A 111 -7.02 -7.03 -0.82
N ASN A 112 -6.74 -7.54 -2.01
CA ASN A 112 -7.25 -6.98 -3.26
C ASN A 112 -6.99 -5.45 -3.42
N GLY A 113 -5.83 -4.97 -2.98
CA GLY A 113 -5.46 -3.56 -3.07
C GLY A 113 -6.03 -2.65 -1.97
N LEU A 114 -6.77 -3.19 -1.01
CA LEU A 114 -7.38 -2.44 0.09
C LEU A 114 -6.81 -2.88 1.43
N ARG A 115 -6.65 -1.96 2.38
CA ARG A 115 -6.29 -2.27 3.78
C ARG A 115 -7.37 -3.16 4.38
N ASN A 116 -6.97 -4.30 4.91
CA ASN A 116 -7.87 -5.36 5.37
C ASN A 116 -7.16 -6.22 6.41
N GLY A 117 -7.83 -6.65 7.47
CA GLY A 117 -7.18 -7.38 8.57
C GLY A 117 -6.58 -6.44 9.60
N TYR A 118 -5.48 -6.80 10.26
CA TYR A 118 -4.86 -5.94 11.27
C TYR A 118 -3.83 -5.00 10.67
N GLY A 119 -3.79 -3.75 11.15
CA GLY A 119 -2.82 -2.75 10.72
C GLY A 119 -2.68 -1.55 11.64
N GLU A 120 -1.54 -0.88 11.54
CA GLU A 120 -1.20 0.37 12.21
C GLU A 120 -1.23 1.52 11.21
N MET A 121 -1.94 2.60 11.53
CA MET A 121 -1.98 3.84 10.77
C MET A 121 -1.48 5.00 11.63
N ASN A 122 -0.38 5.61 11.23
CA ASN A 122 0.09 6.89 11.77
C ASN A 122 -0.40 8.00 10.83
N PHE A 123 -1.33 8.83 11.28
CA PHE A 123 -1.89 9.90 10.47
C PHE A 123 -0.93 11.09 10.40
N ALA A 124 -0.94 11.83 9.29
CA ALA A 124 -0.12 13.03 9.12
C ALA A 124 -0.39 14.10 10.21
N GLU A 125 -1.62 14.15 10.72
CA GLU A 125 -2.04 15.03 11.82
C GLU A 125 -1.55 14.58 13.22
N GLY A 126 -0.86 13.44 13.32
CA GLY A 126 -0.24 12.96 14.56
C GLY A 126 -1.10 11.99 15.37
N LYS A 127 -2.34 11.71 14.95
CA LYS A 127 -3.12 10.59 15.50
C LYS A 127 -2.50 9.26 15.08
N LYS A 128 -2.78 8.20 15.85
CA LYS A 128 -2.36 6.84 15.52
C LYS A 128 -3.49 5.86 15.77
N TYR A 129 -3.76 4.95 14.83
CA TYR A 129 -4.73 3.88 14.98
C TYR A 129 -4.04 2.51 14.87
N ASN A 130 -4.33 1.60 15.81
CA ASN A 130 -3.90 0.21 15.77
C ASN A 130 -5.14 -0.67 15.88
N GLY A 131 -5.48 -1.46 14.86
CA GLY A 131 -6.67 -2.29 14.94
C GLY A 131 -7.01 -2.99 13.65
N GLU A 132 -8.26 -3.43 13.57
CA GLU A 132 -8.81 -4.12 12.41
C GLU A 132 -9.24 -3.13 11.32
N TRP A 133 -9.11 -3.58 10.08
CA TRP A 133 -9.42 -2.87 8.86
C TRP A 133 -10.31 -3.76 8.00
N GLN A 134 -11.27 -3.15 7.33
CA GLN A 134 -12.08 -3.80 6.32
C GLN A 134 -12.30 -2.82 5.16
N ASP A 135 -11.85 -3.21 3.97
CA ASP A 135 -12.04 -2.44 2.74
C ASP A 135 -11.66 -0.96 2.89
N ASP A 136 -10.43 -0.70 3.35
CA ASP A 136 -9.86 0.63 3.64
C ASP A 136 -10.46 1.41 4.81
N MET A 137 -11.37 0.80 5.57
CA MET A 137 -12.01 1.43 6.72
C MET A 137 -11.58 0.79 8.04
N GLN A 138 -11.41 1.58 9.09
CA GLN A 138 -11.25 1.06 10.46
C GLN A 138 -12.53 0.29 10.81
N HIS A 139 -12.35 -0.93 11.31
CA HIS A 139 -13.44 -1.85 11.61
C HIS A 139 -13.08 -2.70 12.83
N GLY A 140 -13.99 -3.53 13.33
CA GLY A 140 -13.70 -4.50 14.38
C GLY A 140 -13.18 -3.84 15.66
N THR A 141 -12.11 -4.36 16.23
CA THR A 141 -11.47 -3.83 17.45
C THR A 141 -10.24 -3.00 17.13
N GLY A 142 -10.04 -1.91 17.89
CA GLY A 142 -8.86 -1.07 17.71
C GLY A 142 -8.66 0.00 18.78
N GLU A 143 -7.42 0.49 18.85
CA GLU A 143 -6.98 1.60 19.68
C GLU A 143 -6.67 2.83 18.82
N LEU A 144 -7.28 3.98 19.14
CA LEU A 144 -6.94 5.29 18.59
C LEU A 144 -6.21 6.12 19.64
N PHE A 145 -5.00 6.54 19.34
CA PHE A 145 -4.21 7.50 20.11
C PHE A 145 -4.41 8.90 19.51
N LEU A 146 -4.84 9.84 20.36
CA LEU A 146 -5.09 11.23 20.01
C LEU A 146 -3.86 12.09 20.28
N THR A 147 -3.79 13.24 19.62
CA THR A 147 -2.64 14.16 19.69
C THR A 147 -2.47 14.84 21.04
N ASP A 148 -3.54 14.91 21.84
CA ASP A 148 -3.52 15.44 23.20
C ASP A 148 -3.01 14.42 24.24
N GLY A 149 -2.74 13.18 23.82
CA GLY A 149 -2.35 12.07 24.70
C GLY A 149 -3.52 11.23 25.21
N SER A 150 -4.76 11.59 24.86
CA SER A 150 -5.93 10.76 25.11
C SER A 150 -5.92 9.53 24.20
N LYS A 151 -6.62 8.46 24.59
CA LYS A 151 -6.78 7.26 23.75
C LYS A 151 -8.18 6.65 23.86
N TYR A 152 -8.67 6.12 22.76
CA TYR A 152 -9.88 5.30 22.71
C TYR A 152 -9.49 3.85 22.41
N GLU A 153 -10.09 2.90 23.14
CA GLU A 153 -9.99 1.46 22.89
C GLU A 153 -11.42 0.91 22.79
N GLY A 154 -11.78 0.30 21.67
CA GLY A 154 -13.14 -0.21 21.50
C GLY A 154 -13.45 -0.73 20.11
N THR A 155 -14.74 -0.85 19.82
CA THR A 155 -15.23 -1.31 18.52
C THR A 155 -15.33 -0.17 17.50
N TRP A 156 -15.18 -0.52 16.23
CA TRP A 156 -15.17 0.37 15.07
C TRP A 156 -16.05 -0.20 13.96
N VAL A 157 -16.79 0.68 13.28
CA VAL A 157 -17.57 0.34 12.09
C VAL A 157 -17.43 1.48 11.09
N GLU A 158 -16.91 1.18 9.89
CA GLU A 158 -16.78 2.12 8.77
C GLU A 158 -16.11 3.46 9.18
N ASN A 159 -14.96 3.38 9.85
CA ASN A 159 -14.19 4.51 10.40
C ASN A 159 -14.79 5.20 11.63
N ASN A 160 -15.92 4.75 12.17
CA ASN A 160 -16.55 5.38 13.32
C ASN A 160 -16.37 4.52 14.59
N MET A 161 -16.08 5.18 15.71
CA MET A 161 -16.21 4.55 17.03
C MET A 161 -17.64 4.05 17.22
N SER A 162 -17.79 2.78 17.57
CA SER A 162 -19.08 2.09 17.66
C SER A 162 -19.04 1.04 18.76
N GLY A 163 -20.20 0.60 19.26
CA GLY A 163 -20.28 -0.49 20.23
C GLY A 163 -19.59 -0.16 21.55
N ALA A 164 -19.07 -1.17 22.24
CA ALA A 164 -18.43 -0.98 23.53
C ALA A 164 -17.01 -0.38 23.38
N GLY A 165 -16.64 0.51 24.30
CA GLY A 165 -15.32 1.13 24.30
C GLY A 165 -14.93 1.79 25.64
N VAL A 166 -13.71 2.31 25.67
CA VAL A 166 -13.14 3.08 26.77
C VAL A 166 -12.36 4.25 26.19
N LEU A 167 -12.76 5.47 26.53
CA LEU A 167 -11.96 6.68 26.27
C LEU A 167 -11.20 7.05 27.54
N VAL A 168 -9.87 7.09 27.46
CA VAL A 168 -8.97 7.55 28.51
C VAL A 168 -8.43 8.90 28.10
N PHE A 169 -8.74 9.94 28.87
CA PHE A 169 -8.23 11.28 28.63
C PHE A 169 -6.76 11.40 29.05
N TRP A 170 -6.05 12.38 28.50
CA TRP A 170 -4.67 12.72 28.86
C TRP A 170 -4.46 12.95 30.37
N ASP A 171 -5.50 13.38 31.09
CA ASP A 171 -5.48 13.61 32.54
C ASP A 171 -5.77 12.33 33.36
N GLY A 172 -5.96 11.19 32.69
CA GLY A 172 -6.22 9.89 33.28
C GLY A 172 -7.70 9.55 33.49
N LYS A 173 -8.63 10.50 33.29
CA LYS A 173 -10.07 10.24 33.41
C LYS A 173 -10.55 9.21 32.39
N ARG A 174 -11.49 8.35 32.79
CA ARG A 174 -11.98 7.26 31.95
C ARG A 174 -13.48 7.32 31.73
N TYR A 175 -13.90 7.05 30.51
CA TYR A 175 -15.30 6.99 30.11
C TYR A 175 -15.52 5.64 29.45
N ARG A 176 -16.37 4.81 30.06
CA ARG A 176 -16.77 3.51 29.55
C ARG A 176 -18.25 3.57 29.18
N GLY A 177 -18.60 3.01 28.03
CA GLY A 177 -19.98 3.05 27.57
C GLY A 177 -20.19 2.36 26.23
N VAL A 178 -21.19 2.86 25.51
CA VAL A 178 -21.51 2.45 24.15
C VAL A 178 -21.39 3.67 23.24
N TRP A 179 -20.74 3.51 22.09
CA TRP A 179 -20.58 4.51 21.06
C TRP A 179 -21.52 4.19 19.90
N GLU A 180 -22.14 5.21 19.35
CA GLU A 180 -22.96 5.11 18.15
C GLU A 180 -22.60 6.27 17.21
N ASN A 181 -21.91 5.97 16.11
CA ASN A 181 -21.42 6.97 15.14
C ASN A 181 -20.69 8.12 15.83
N GLU A 182 -19.63 7.79 16.58
CA GLU A 182 -18.81 8.72 17.37
C GLU A 182 -19.51 9.36 18.59
N LYS A 183 -20.83 9.20 18.76
CA LYS A 183 -21.56 9.74 19.91
C LYS A 183 -21.49 8.78 21.09
N PHE A 184 -21.00 9.28 22.22
CA PHE A 184 -20.90 8.53 23.46
C PHE A 184 -22.24 8.47 24.19
N ASN A 185 -22.71 7.26 24.48
CA ASN A 185 -23.79 6.95 25.38
C ASN A 185 -23.23 6.12 26.55
N GLY A 186 -22.92 6.76 27.68
CA GLY A 186 -22.35 6.06 28.83
C GLY A 186 -22.18 6.94 30.06
N HIS A 187 -21.37 6.46 31.01
CA HIS A 187 -21.13 7.16 32.27
C HIS A 187 -19.63 7.28 32.56
N PHE A 188 -19.31 8.22 33.43
CA PHE A 188 -17.96 8.50 33.90
C PHE A 188 -17.50 7.42 34.89
N GLU A 189 -16.32 6.84 34.68
CA GLU A 189 -15.65 5.95 35.65
C GLU A 189 -14.43 6.69 36.23
N VAL A 190 -14.35 6.77 37.57
CA VAL A 190 -13.21 7.37 38.31
C VAL A 190 -12.02 6.42 38.31
#